data_AF-A0A0T6BAK6-F1
#
_entry.id   AF-A0A0T6BAK6-F1
#
_cell.length_a   1.000
_cell.length_b   1.000
_cell.length_c   1.000
_cell.angle_alpha   90.00
_cell.angle_beta   90.00
_cell.angle_gamma   90.00
#
_symmetry.space_group_name_H-M   'P 1'
#
loop_
_entity.id
_entity.type
_entity.pdbx_description
1 polymer ?
#
loop_
_entity_poly.entity_id
_entity_poly.type
_entity_poly.pdbx_seq_one_letter_code
_entity_poly.pdbx_strand_id
1 'polypeptide(L)'
;MSCSNEEKPMNSRREEVKRYKAIQLGFKKDCEKLLQRFADLQTFSYEKFAEIWQDMAFSLVFSGKSSYNEFRHYTEVFLFECKKYHIFTKNIYIKTGAFYLMYGLYYKQPLIGFVKIRVTYDEFAKILEFVKEMKKLKQMQPLYTYCKMMADNVFDFVYTQHIVAPDLRHFQENFVMEDNTFQQEPAEAIENSLLKLVDNRDIMLINSEYKKALAEYKETNQDSKLMVFDNNILSNIRNILSQNLQSEPIASTSNAKEGRKSAVLARRKTA
;
A
#
# COMPACT_ATOMS: atom_id res chain seq x y z
N MET A 1 4.54 -41.35 8.37
CA MET A 1 3.64 -40.67 7.43
C MET A 1 4.43 -39.53 6.83
N SER A 2 4.95 -39.74 5.64
CA SER A 2 5.86 -38.82 4.96
C SER A 2 5.04 -37.68 4.35
N CYS A 3 5.23 -36.45 4.85
CA CYS A 3 4.74 -35.25 4.18
C CYS A 3 5.53 -35.07 2.89
N SER A 4 4.87 -35.29 1.76
CA SER A 4 5.35 -34.88 0.45
C SER A 4 5.41 -33.36 0.42
N ASN A 5 6.61 -32.78 0.58
CA ASN A 5 6.87 -31.39 0.25
C ASN A 5 6.84 -31.26 -1.28
N GLU A 6 5.65 -31.03 -1.84
CA GLU A 6 5.52 -30.53 -3.21
C GLU A 6 6.04 -29.08 -3.23
N GLU A 7 7.29 -28.90 -3.66
CA GLU A 7 7.85 -27.59 -3.95
C GLU A 7 6.99 -26.91 -5.03
N LYS A 8 6.17 -25.93 -4.65
CA LYS A 8 5.44 -25.07 -5.60
C LYS A 8 6.40 -24.52 -6.65
N PRO A 9 6.07 -24.53 -7.96
CA PRO A 9 6.99 -24.08 -9.01
C PRO A 9 7.42 -22.61 -8.81
N MET A 10 8.69 -22.31 -9.07
CA MET A 10 9.33 -20.98 -8.91
C MET A 10 8.55 -19.80 -9.51
N ASN A 11 7.77 -20.03 -10.57
CA ASN A 11 6.97 -18.98 -11.23
C ASN A 11 5.76 -18.55 -10.39
N SER A 12 5.07 -19.51 -9.76
CA SER A 12 3.93 -19.25 -8.86
C SER A 12 4.35 -18.45 -7.61
N ARG A 13 5.58 -18.66 -7.12
CA ARG A 13 6.11 -17.92 -5.96
C ARG A 13 6.42 -16.46 -6.27
N ARG A 14 6.92 -16.15 -7.48
CA ARG A 14 7.16 -14.76 -7.91
C ARG A 14 5.85 -13.97 -8.02
N GLU A 15 4.77 -14.62 -8.43
CA GLU A 15 3.44 -14.01 -8.50
C GLU A 15 2.85 -13.76 -7.11
N GLU A 16 3.02 -14.71 -6.17
CA GLU A 16 2.63 -14.53 -4.77
C GLU A 16 3.35 -13.32 -4.14
N VAL A 17 4.68 -13.22 -4.26
CA VAL A 17 5.46 -12.09 -3.72
C VAL A 17 5.02 -10.75 -4.31
N LYS A 18 4.74 -10.69 -5.62
CA LYS A 18 4.21 -9.48 -6.27
C LYS A 18 2.85 -9.09 -5.69
N ARG A 19 1.96 -10.06 -5.49
CA ARG A 19 0.64 -9.85 -4.89
C ARG A 19 0.75 -9.30 -3.45
N TYR A 20 1.64 -9.86 -2.63
CA TYR A 20 1.87 -9.38 -1.26
C TYR A 20 2.35 -7.92 -1.25
N LYS A 21 3.33 -7.58 -2.08
CA LYS A 21 3.81 -6.20 -2.21
C LYS A 21 2.73 -5.23 -2.66
N ALA A 22 1.91 -5.60 -3.64
CA ALA A 22 0.81 -4.75 -4.11
C ALA A 22 -0.22 -4.47 -3.01
N ILE A 23 -0.57 -5.49 -2.22
CA ILE A 23 -1.50 -5.35 -1.09
C ILE A 23 -0.90 -4.48 0.01
N GLN A 24 0.37 -4.70 0.36
CA GLN A 24 1.06 -3.86 1.35
C GLN A 24 1.09 -2.40 0.90
N LEU A 25 1.33 -2.13 -0.38
CA LEU A 25 1.34 -0.78 -0.94
C LEU A 25 -0.04 -0.11 -0.88
N GLY A 26 -1.11 -0.84 -1.26
CA GLY A 26 -2.48 -0.33 -1.14
C GLY A 26 -2.83 0.00 0.32
N PHE A 27 -2.51 -0.92 1.23
CA PHE A 27 -2.72 -0.73 2.66
C PHE A 27 -1.94 0.48 3.22
N LYS A 28 -0.67 0.66 2.80
CA LYS A 28 0.16 1.81 3.18
C LYS A 28 -0.51 3.14 2.80
N LYS A 29 -0.99 3.25 1.56
CA LYS A 29 -1.69 4.46 1.07
C LYS A 29 -2.97 4.74 1.85
N ASP A 30 -3.74 3.69 2.14
CA ASP A 30 -4.97 3.83 2.93
C ASP A 30 -4.66 4.27 4.37
N CYS A 31 -3.60 3.74 4.98
CA CYS A 31 -3.11 4.19 6.28
C CYS A 31 -2.71 5.66 6.26
N GLU A 32 -1.90 6.08 5.29
CA GLU A 32 -1.44 7.48 5.18
C GLU A 32 -2.62 8.44 5.00
N LYS A 33 -3.59 8.08 4.16
CA LYS A 33 -4.81 8.86 3.97
C LYS A 33 -5.64 8.96 5.25
N LEU A 34 -5.81 7.86 5.97
CA LEU A 34 -6.55 7.83 7.24
C LEU A 34 -5.85 8.69 8.29
N LEU A 35 -4.54 8.52 8.44
CA LEU A 35 -3.72 9.23 9.42
C LEU A 35 -3.65 10.72 9.11
N GLN A 36 -3.57 11.10 7.84
CA GLN A 36 -3.59 12.50 7.42
C GLN A 36 -4.93 13.15 7.77
N ARG A 37 -6.05 12.52 7.38
CA ARG A 37 -7.40 12.99 7.74
C ARG A 37 -7.58 13.16 9.24
N PHE A 38 -7.06 12.22 10.03
CA PHE A 38 -7.12 12.31 11.49
C PHE A 38 -6.24 13.43 12.04
N ALA A 39 -5.03 13.59 11.51
CA ALA A 39 -4.10 14.64 11.93
C ALA A 39 -4.62 16.05 11.61
N ASP A 40 -5.34 16.21 10.51
CA ASP A 40 -5.96 17.48 10.10
C ASP A 40 -7.05 17.95 11.09
N LEU A 41 -7.70 17.01 11.82
CA LEU A 41 -8.66 17.34 12.88
C LEU A 41 -8.00 17.88 14.15
N GLN A 42 -6.68 17.72 14.30
CA GLN A 42 -5.89 18.17 15.45
C GLN A 42 -6.49 17.76 16.81
N THR A 43 -7.03 16.53 16.88
CA THR A 43 -7.67 15.99 18.07
C THR A 43 -7.01 14.69 18.52
N PHE A 44 -7.13 14.38 19.80
CA PHE A 44 -6.75 13.09 20.37
C PHE A 44 -7.95 12.15 20.56
N SER A 45 -9.14 12.56 20.10
CA SER A 45 -10.37 11.80 20.29
C SER A 45 -10.40 10.52 19.45
N TYR A 46 -10.50 9.37 20.13
CA TYR A 46 -10.77 8.07 19.54
C TYR A 46 -12.11 8.03 18.80
N GLU A 47 -13.11 8.78 19.25
CA GLU A 47 -14.42 8.84 18.57
C GLU A 47 -14.25 9.42 17.16
N LYS A 48 -13.49 10.50 17.01
CA LYS A 48 -13.18 11.10 15.71
C LYS A 48 -12.31 10.20 14.84
N PHE A 49 -11.38 9.46 15.45
CA PHE A 49 -10.66 8.41 14.75
C PHE A 49 -11.60 7.31 14.23
N ALA A 50 -12.54 6.85 15.06
CA ALA A 50 -13.48 5.80 14.72
C ALA A 50 -14.47 6.23 13.62
N GLU A 51 -14.92 7.50 13.61
CA GLU A 51 -15.70 8.09 12.53
C GLU A 51 -14.96 7.98 11.18
N ILE A 52 -13.68 8.37 11.13
CA ILE A 52 -12.86 8.25 9.91
C ILE A 52 -12.65 6.79 9.51
N TRP A 53 -12.36 5.91 10.48
CA TRP A 53 -12.21 4.47 10.25
C TRP A 53 -13.46 3.88 9.58
N GLN A 54 -14.66 4.27 10.04
CA GLN A 54 -15.93 3.82 9.49
C GLN A 54 -16.21 4.43 8.11
N ASP A 55 -15.97 5.73 7.93
CA ASP A 55 -16.11 6.43 6.63
C ASP A 55 -15.23 5.77 5.55
N MET A 56 -14.00 5.39 5.91
CA MET A 56 -13.09 4.70 5.01
C MET A 56 -13.35 3.18 4.89
N ALA A 57 -14.38 2.65 5.56
CA ALA A 57 -14.70 1.24 5.64
C ALA A 57 -13.48 0.36 5.99
N PHE A 58 -12.59 0.85 6.86
CA PHE A 58 -11.28 0.25 7.10
C PHE A 58 -11.36 -1.13 7.77
N SER A 59 -12.51 -1.49 8.35
CA SER A 59 -12.78 -2.86 8.79
C SER A 59 -12.78 -3.89 7.66
N LEU A 60 -12.96 -3.47 6.40
CA LEU A 60 -12.95 -4.33 5.23
C LEU A 60 -11.54 -4.68 4.73
N VAL A 61 -10.47 -4.18 5.37
CA VAL A 61 -9.08 -4.51 5.04
C VAL A 61 -8.81 -6.04 5.08
N PHE A 62 -9.57 -6.77 5.90
CA PHE A 62 -9.53 -8.23 5.98
C PHE A 62 -10.55 -8.94 5.06
N SER A 63 -11.31 -8.23 4.24
CA SER A 63 -12.30 -8.87 3.36
C SER A 63 -11.65 -9.50 2.13
N GLY A 64 -12.20 -10.63 1.66
CA GLY A 64 -11.82 -11.24 0.38
C GLY A 64 -10.56 -12.12 0.36
N LYS A 65 -10.04 -12.56 1.52
CA LYS A 65 -8.93 -13.53 1.59
C LYS A 65 -9.44 -14.93 1.95
N SER A 66 -8.83 -15.96 1.37
CA SER A 66 -9.40 -17.31 1.35
C SER A 66 -8.75 -18.29 2.33
N SER A 67 -7.54 -17.99 2.84
CA SER A 67 -6.80 -18.91 3.70
C SER A 67 -6.39 -18.30 5.04
N TYR A 68 -6.49 -19.09 6.11
CA TYR A 68 -6.10 -18.71 7.47
C TYR A 68 -4.63 -18.26 7.57
N ASN A 69 -3.72 -18.96 6.89
CA ASN A 69 -2.30 -18.62 6.90
C ASN A 69 -2.02 -17.28 6.21
N GLU A 70 -2.75 -16.99 5.13
CA GLU A 70 -2.68 -15.69 4.46
C GLU A 70 -3.18 -14.58 5.40
N PHE A 71 -4.29 -14.79 6.10
CA PHE A 71 -4.80 -13.82 7.09
C PHE A 71 -3.79 -13.50 8.17
N ARG A 72 -3.17 -14.53 8.75
CA ARG A 72 -2.16 -14.38 9.78
C ARG A 72 -0.98 -13.54 9.26
N HIS A 73 -0.48 -13.88 8.07
CA HIS A 73 0.61 -13.15 7.42
C HIS A 73 0.26 -11.69 7.13
N TYR A 74 -0.89 -11.42 6.51
CA TYR A 74 -1.33 -10.05 6.22
C TYR A 74 -1.51 -9.23 7.51
N THR A 75 -2.03 -9.85 8.57
CA THR A 75 -2.19 -9.15 9.85
C THR A 75 -0.84 -8.79 10.44
N GLU A 76 0.17 -9.67 10.37
CA GLU A 76 1.55 -9.36 10.77
C GLU A 76 2.11 -8.17 9.98
N VAL A 77 1.94 -8.16 8.65
CA VAL A 77 2.39 -7.07 7.76
C VAL A 77 1.67 -5.76 8.07
N PHE A 78 0.35 -5.79 8.25
CA PHE A 78 -0.45 -4.59 8.52
C PHE A 78 -0.12 -3.98 9.88
N LEU A 79 0.00 -4.79 10.93
CA LEU A 79 0.42 -4.32 12.24
C LEU A 79 1.85 -3.76 12.22
N PHE A 80 2.75 -4.39 11.46
CA PHE A 80 4.11 -3.90 11.27
C PHE A 80 4.12 -2.53 10.58
N GLU A 81 3.36 -2.35 9.50
CA GLU A 81 3.27 -1.07 8.80
C GLU A 81 2.66 0.02 9.69
N CYS A 82 1.59 -0.28 10.43
CA CYS A 82 0.98 0.67 11.37
C CYS A 82 1.95 1.13 12.46
N LYS A 83 2.76 0.20 12.97
CA LYS A 83 3.76 0.48 13.99
C LYS A 83 4.84 1.45 13.49
N LYS A 84 5.22 1.40 12.21
CA LYS A 84 6.20 2.36 11.63
C LYS A 84 5.74 3.81 11.78
N TYR A 85 4.48 4.10 11.48
CA TYR A 85 3.92 5.46 11.61
C TYR A 85 3.98 5.96 13.06
N HIS A 86 3.78 5.08 14.04
CA HIS A 86 3.90 5.47 15.44
C HIS A 86 5.36 5.78 15.84
N ILE A 87 6.32 5.03 15.31
CA ILE A 87 7.74 5.09 15.68
C ILE A 87 8.49 6.23 14.99
N PHE A 88 8.29 6.40 13.67
CA PHE A 88 9.11 7.29 12.85
C PHE A 88 8.51 8.70 12.74
N THR A 89 7.19 8.83 12.73
CA THR A 89 6.56 10.13 12.53
C THR A 89 6.74 11.03 13.75
N LYS A 90 7.12 12.30 13.56
CA LYS A 90 7.27 13.27 14.66
C LYS A 90 5.95 13.95 15.07
N ASN A 91 4.98 14.02 14.16
CA ASN A 91 3.68 14.65 14.42
C ASN A 91 2.89 13.83 15.46
N ILE A 92 2.53 14.47 16.57
CA ILE A 92 1.86 13.83 17.70
C ILE A 92 0.45 13.32 17.35
N TYR A 93 -0.26 13.99 16.44
CA TYR A 93 -1.58 13.57 15.99
C TYR A 93 -1.48 12.32 15.10
N ILE A 94 -0.49 12.27 14.21
CA ILE A 94 -0.21 11.06 13.41
C ILE A 94 0.22 9.90 14.31
N LYS A 95 1.10 10.14 15.30
CA LYS A 95 1.47 9.11 16.29
C LYS A 95 0.27 8.55 17.03
N THR A 96 -0.65 9.43 17.44
CA THR A 96 -1.89 9.05 18.14
C THR A 96 -2.82 8.26 17.22
N GLY A 97 -3.01 8.72 15.98
CA GLY A 97 -3.80 8.01 14.98
C GLY A 97 -3.21 6.62 14.69
N ALA A 98 -1.90 6.50 14.54
CA ALA A 98 -1.22 5.23 14.32
C ALA A 98 -1.37 4.28 15.53
N PHE A 99 -1.38 4.84 16.75
CA PHE A 99 -1.63 4.08 17.96
C PHE A 99 -3.06 3.52 18.00
N TYR A 100 -4.05 4.33 17.64
CA TYR A 100 -5.43 3.87 17.50
C TYR A 100 -5.63 2.90 16.33
N LEU A 101 -4.84 3.05 15.26
CA LEU A 101 -4.85 2.15 14.12
C LEU A 101 -4.34 0.75 14.49
N MET A 102 -3.23 0.68 15.23
CA MET A 102 -2.72 -0.58 15.81
C MET A 102 -3.76 -1.24 16.72
N TYR A 103 -4.39 -0.45 17.59
CA TYR A 103 -5.48 -0.92 18.46
C TYR A 103 -6.65 -1.47 17.63
N GLY A 104 -7.16 -0.70 16.67
CA GLY A 104 -8.30 -1.09 15.83
C GLY A 104 -8.05 -2.37 15.05
N LEU A 105 -6.88 -2.50 14.42
CA LEU A 105 -6.50 -3.69 13.66
C LEU A 105 -6.38 -4.93 14.54
N TYR A 106 -5.77 -4.79 15.71
CA TYR A 106 -5.61 -5.92 16.63
C TYR A 106 -6.96 -6.49 17.09
N TYR A 107 -7.92 -5.64 17.47
CA TYR A 107 -9.23 -6.12 17.95
C TYR A 107 -10.22 -6.48 16.83
N LYS A 108 -9.94 -6.11 15.58
CA LYS A 108 -10.79 -6.43 14.41
C LYS A 108 -10.25 -7.57 13.55
N GLN A 109 -9.14 -8.20 13.92
CA GLN A 109 -8.57 -9.30 13.15
C GLN A 109 -9.51 -10.54 13.15
N PRO A 110 -9.73 -11.20 12.00
CA PRO A 110 -10.63 -12.36 11.90
C PRO A 110 -9.90 -13.68 12.20
N LEU A 111 -9.11 -13.75 13.29
CA LEU A 111 -8.24 -14.89 13.61
C LEU A 111 -8.56 -15.49 14.99
N ILE A 112 -8.58 -16.83 15.06
CA ILE A 112 -8.67 -17.58 16.31
C ILE A 112 -7.24 -17.73 16.84
N GLY A 113 -6.84 -16.79 17.71
CA GLY A 113 -5.45 -16.64 18.14
C GLY A 113 -4.85 -15.37 17.55
N PHE A 114 -5.09 -14.26 18.24
CA PHE A 114 -4.73 -12.93 17.79
C PHE A 114 -3.22 -12.81 17.54
N VAL A 115 -2.88 -12.33 16.34
CA VAL A 115 -1.53 -11.91 15.99
C VAL A 115 -1.19 -10.70 16.86
N LYS A 116 -0.13 -10.86 17.63
CA LYS A 116 0.39 -9.84 18.53
C LYS A 116 1.35 -8.91 17.81
N ILE A 117 1.49 -7.70 18.37
CA ILE A 117 2.38 -6.68 17.83
C ILE A 117 3.78 -6.94 18.36
N ARG A 118 4.68 -7.38 17.49
CA ARG A 118 6.08 -7.59 17.82
C ARG A 118 6.78 -6.24 18.04
N VAL A 119 7.40 -6.04 19.19
CA VAL A 119 8.12 -4.82 19.54
C VAL A 119 9.50 -5.15 20.08
N THR A 120 10.52 -4.43 19.60
CA THR A 120 11.86 -4.49 20.21
C THR A 120 11.93 -3.55 21.41
N TYR A 121 13.01 -3.68 22.19
CA TYR A 121 13.24 -2.83 23.35
C TYR A 121 13.20 -1.33 23.00
N ASP A 122 13.91 -0.92 21.94
CA ASP A 122 13.98 0.49 21.53
C ASP A 122 12.64 1.01 21.00
N GLU A 123 11.88 0.17 20.30
CA GLU A 123 10.55 0.53 19.82
C GLU A 123 9.57 0.69 20.97
N PHE A 124 9.62 -0.20 21.96
CA PHE A 124 8.78 -0.11 23.14
C PHE A 124 9.15 1.10 24.01
N ALA A 125 10.43 1.46 24.10
CA ALA A 125 10.86 2.69 24.77
C ALA A 125 10.20 3.93 24.15
N LYS A 126 10.10 4.00 22.81
CA LYS A 126 9.38 5.09 22.12
C LYS A 126 7.88 5.10 22.40
N ILE A 127 7.25 3.94 22.51
CA ILE A 127 5.83 3.84 22.93
C ILE A 127 5.67 4.40 24.36
N LEU A 128 6.59 4.06 25.27
CA LEU A 128 6.57 4.58 26.64
C LEU A 128 6.79 6.10 26.70
N GLU A 129 7.66 6.65 25.85
CA GLU A 129 7.84 8.11 25.72
C GLU A 129 6.55 8.79 25.27
N PHE A 130 5.86 8.23 24.26
CA PHE A 130 4.56 8.72 23.82
C PHE A 130 3.51 8.68 24.96
N VAL A 131 3.45 7.60 25.72
CA VAL A 131 2.53 7.48 26.87
C VAL A 131 2.85 8.55 27.94
N LYS A 132 4.13 8.81 28.22
CA LYS A 132 4.53 9.89 29.14
C LYS A 132 4.11 11.26 28.62
N GLU A 133 4.22 11.50 27.32
CA GLU A 133 3.77 12.73 26.67
C GLU A 133 2.25 12.90 26.78
N MET A 134 1.47 11.86 26.47
CA MET A 134 0.01 11.87 26.61
C MET A 134 -0.44 12.11 28.05
N LYS A 135 0.30 11.56 29.03
CA LYS A 135 0.06 11.83 30.45
C LYS A 135 0.29 13.28 30.83
N LYS A 136 1.34 13.93 30.30
CA LYS A 136 1.60 15.36 30.50
C LYS A 136 0.48 16.22 29.90
N LEU A 137 0.00 15.85 28.71
CA LEU A 137 -1.10 16.51 28.02
C LEU A 137 -2.49 16.18 28.60
N LYS A 138 -2.58 15.33 29.64
CA LYS A 138 -3.81 14.85 30.29
C LYS A 138 -4.81 14.22 29.31
N GLN A 139 -4.31 13.60 28.23
CA GLN A 139 -5.15 12.95 27.23
C GLN A 139 -5.48 11.53 27.68
N MET A 140 -6.72 11.31 28.14
CA MET A 140 -7.12 10.04 28.76
C MET A 140 -7.36 8.91 27.75
N GLN A 141 -7.80 9.23 26.54
CA GLN A 141 -8.18 8.21 25.55
C GLN A 141 -6.97 7.43 24.98
N PRO A 142 -5.83 8.07 24.63
CA PRO A 142 -4.60 7.34 24.28
C PRO A 142 -4.06 6.51 25.46
N LEU A 143 -4.14 7.05 26.68
CA LEU A 143 -3.70 6.35 27.89
C LEU A 143 -4.55 5.10 28.17
N TYR A 144 -5.88 5.22 28.03
CA TYR A 144 -6.80 4.09 28.16
C TYR A 144 -6.46 3.01 27.13
N THR A 145 -6.26 3.41 25.87
CA THR A 145 -5.88 2.49 24.79
C THR A 145 -4.60 1.74 25.14
N TYR A 146 -3.58 2.43 25.65
CA TYR A 146 -2.34 1.81 26.11
C TYR A 146 -2.59 0.81 27.25
N CYS A 147 -3.30 1.23 28.30
CA CYS A 147 -3.62 0.35 29.43
C CYS A 147 -4.39 -0.90 28.99
N LYS A 148 -5.32 -0.75 28.03
CA LYS A 148 -6.09 -1.85 27.48
C LYS A 148 -5.22 -2.83 26.68
N MET A 149 -4.34 -2.32 25.81
CA MET A 149 -3.40 -3.15 25.05
C MET A 149 -2.40 -3.88 25.96
N MET A 150 -1.97 -3.26 27.06
CA MET A 150 -1.11 -3.90 28.05
C MET A 150 -1.85 -4.99 28.83
N ALA A 151 -3.08 -4.71 29.29
CA ALA A 151 -3.89 -5.67 30.05
C ALA A 151 -4.21 -6.93 29.24
N ASP A 152 -4.45 -6.78 27.93
CA ASP A 152 -4.78 -7.90 27.05
C ASP A 152 -3.52 -8.57 26.44
N ASN A 153 -2.31 -8.20 26.87
CA ASN A 153 -1.03 -8.75 26.39
C ASN A 153 -0.87 -8.68 24.86
N VAL A 154 -1.23 -7.53 24.27
CA VAL A 154 -1.22 -7.29 22.82
C VAL A 154 0.20 -7.29 22.23
N PHE A 155 1.20 -6.93 23.03
CA PHE A 155 2.60 -6.83 22.58
C PHE A 155 3.37 -8.13 22.82
N ASP A 156 4.15 -8.53 21.82
CA ASP A 156 5.18 -9.55 21.96
C ASP A 156 6.56 -8.89 21.96
N PHE A 157 7.28 -9.03 23.08
CA PHE A 157 8.62 -8.46 23.24
C PHE A 157 9.65 -9.36 22.56
N VAL A 158 10.33 -8.84 21.53
CA VAL A 158 11.26 -9.60 20.70
C VAL A 158 12.62 -8.92 20.59
N TYR A 159 13.68 -9.70 20.40
CA TYR A 159 15.02 -9.16 20.14
C TYR A 159 15.14 -8.59 18.71
N THR A 160 14.56 -9.27 17.73
CA THR A 160 14.53 -8.84 16.32
C THR A 160 13.12 -8.88 15.73
N GLN A 161 12.86 -7.96 14.80
CA GLN A 161 11.64 -7.94 14.00
C GLN A 161 11.55 -9.14 13.07
N HIS A 162 12.69 -9.63 12.60
CA HIS A 162 12.77 -10.80 11.73
C HIS A 162 12.31 -12.07 12.45
N ILE A 163 11.49 -12.86 11.75
CA ILE A 163 11.13 -14.19 12.22
C ILE A 163 12.33 -15.10 11.96
N VAL A 164 12.99 -15.53 13.04
CA VAL A 164 14.07 -16.50 12.97
C VAL A 164 13.49 -17.87 13.31
N ALA A 165 13.33 -18.74 12.31
CA ALA A 165 13.00 -20.14 12.54
C ALA A 165 13.96 -21.06 11.76
N PRO A 166 14.20 -22.29 12.23
CA PRO A 166 15.19 -23.20 11.65
C PRO A 166 15.02 -23.49 10.15
N ASP A 167 13.80 -23.41 9.64
CA ASP A 167 13.42 -23.77 8.26
C ASP A 167 12.99 -22.57 7.39
N LEU A 168 13.17 -21.33 7.87
CA LEU A 168 12.64 -20.10 7.25
C LEU A 168 13.62 -19.43 6.26
N ARG A 169 14.45 -20.21 5.56
CA ARG A 169 15.46 -19.69 4.61
C ARG A 169 14.87 -19.01 3.38
N HIS A 170 13.57 -19.16 3.12
CA HIS A 170 12.95 -18.81 1.84
C HIS A 170 11.67 -17.96 1.92
N PHE A 171 11.20 -17.61 3.12
CA PHE A 171 10.05 -16.72 3.36
C PHE A 171 10.49 -15.47 4.12
N GLN A 172 11.58 -14.86 3.66
CA GLN A 172 12.02 -13.57 4.18
C GLN A 172 11.25 -12.47 3.46
N GLU A 173 10.05 -12.14 3.94
CA GLU A 173 9.69 -10.74 3.89
C GLU A 173 10.61 -10.05 4.89
N ASN A 174 11.54 -9.28 4.35
CA ASN A 174 12.43 -8.49 5.18
C ASN A 174 11.57 -7.40 5.83
N PHE A 175 11.06 -7.69 7.04
CA PHE A 175 10.52 -6.69 7.95
C PHE A 175 11.65 -5.77 8.42
N VAL A 176 12.19 -4.99 7.49
CA VAL A 176 13.19 -3.98 7.80
C VAL A 176 12.45 -2.78 8.33
N MET A 177 12.84 -2.35 9.53
CA MET A 177 12.35 -1.10 10.11
C MET A 177 13.09 0.07 9.46
N GLU A 178 12.67 0.39 8.24
CA GLU A 178 13.07 1.59 7.50
C GLU A 178 11.98 2.65 7.59
N ASP A 179 12.40 3.92 7.65
CA ASP A 179 11.48 5.04 7.56
C ASP A 179 11.08 5.25 6.10
N ASN A 180 10.04 4.55 5.68
CA ASN A 180 9.35 4.75 4.41
C ASN A 180 8.00 5.46 4.58
N THR A 181 7.76 6.08 5.75
CA THR A 181 6.47 6.68 6.11
C THR A 181 6.24 7.98 5.33
N PHE A 182 5.06 8.15 4.72
CA PHE A 182 4.71 9.30 3.88
C PHE A 182 5.64 9.56 2.70
N GLN A 183 6.45 8.56 2.31
CA GLN A 183 7.27 8.62 1.11
C GLN A 183 6.45 8.18 -0.10
N GLN A 184 6.46 9.03 -1.13
CA GLN A 184 5.93 8.67 -2.45
C GLN A 184 6.78 7.53 -3.03
N GLU A 185 6.12 6.53 -3.62
CA GLU A 185 6.83 5.47 -4.33
C GLU A 185 7.68 6.08 -5.45
N PRO A 186 8.88 5.54 -5.75
CA PRO A 186 9.75 6.10 -6.76
C PRO A 186 9.06 6.20 -8.13
N ALA A 187 8.16 5.28 -8.47
CA ALA A 187 7.36 5.34 -9.70
C ALA A 187 6.41 6.56 -9.70
N GLU A 188 5.68 6.78 -8.61
CA GLU A 188 4.78 7.94 -8.47
C GLU A 188 5.54 9.25 -8.33
N ALA A 189 6.71 9.23 -7.70
CA ALA A 189 7.59 10.39 -7.58
C ALA A 189 8.17 10.78 -8.94
N ILE A 190 8.57 9.79 -9.76
CA ILE A 190 8.99 9.99 -11.15
C ILE A 190 7.81 10.54 -11.94
N GLU A 191 6.63 9.95 -11.83
CA GLU A 191 5.44 10.38 -12.56
C GLU A 191 4.98 11.79 -12.16
N ASN A 192 4.96 12.12 -10.86
CA ASN A 192 4.69 13.47 -10.36
C ASN A 192 5.75 14.47 -10.82
N SER A 193 7.02 14.05 -10.91
CA SER A 193 8.09 14.88 -11.44
C SER A 193 7.92 15.10 -12.94
N LEU A 194 7.51 14.08 -13.70
CA LEU A 194 7.19 14.18 -15.12
C LEU A 194 5.97 15.08 -15.34
N LEU A 195 4.92 14.97 -14.53
CA LEU A 195 3.76 15.85 -14.58
C LEU A 195 4.15 17.32 -14.29
N LYS A 196 5.00 17.57 -13.29
CA LYS A 196 5.54 18.91 -13.01
C LYS A 196 6.38 19.46 -14.15
N LEU A 197 7.14 18.61 -14.85
CA LEU A 197 7.91 19.01 -16.04
C LEU A 197 6.99 19.33 -17.23
N VAL A 198 5.91 18.56 -17.41
CA VAL A 198 4.90 18.81 -18.46
C VAL A 198 4.11 20.10 -18.18
N ASP A 199 3.81 20.39 -16.92
CA ASP A 199 3.14 21.62 -16.47
C ASP A 199 4.11 22.81 -16.26
N ASN A 200 5.36 22.71 -16.75
CA ASN A 200 6.32 23.80 -16.65
C ASN A 200 5.85 25.00 -17.50
N ARG A 201 5.70 26.16 -16.85
CA ARG A 201 5.25 27.41 -17.47
C ARG A 201 6.11 27.82 -18.65
N ASP A 202 7.42 27.63 -18.57
CA ASP A 202 8.34 28.05 -19.63
C ASP A 202 8.13 27.22 -20.89
N ILE A 203 7.93 25.90 -20.73
CA ILE A 203 7.62 24.98 -21.84
C ILE A 203 6.26 25.33 -22.45
N MET A 204 5.27 25.67 -21.63
CA MET A 204 3.96 26.14 -22.10
C MET A 204 4.06 27.46 -22.87
N LEU A 205 4.88 28.40 -22.39
CA LEU A 205 5.08 29.71 -23.00
C LEU A 205 5.77 29.57 -24.36
N ILE A 206 6.87 28.82 -24.42
CA ILE A 206 7.61 28.51 -25.66
C ILE A 206 6.69 27.82 -26.67
N ASN A 207 5.86 26.87 -26.24
CA ASN A 207 4.89 26.21 -27.13
C ASN A 207 3.82 27.20 -27.64
N SER A 208 3.40 28.17 -26.82
CA SER A 208 2.45 29.20 -27.23
C SER A 208 3.05 30.18 -28.25
N GLU A 209 4.32 30.55 -28.07
CA GLU A 209 5.07 31.42 -28.98
C GLU A 209 5.34 30.69 -30.30
N TYR A 210 5.73 29.42 -30.25
CA TYR A 210 5.87 28.55 -31.42
C TYR A 210 4.55 28.48 -32.21
N LYS A 211 3.40 28.33 -31.53
CA LYS A 211 2.08 28.31 -32.18
C LYS A 211 1.75 29.62 -32.90
N LYS A 212 2.07 30.76 -32.30
CA LYS A 212 1.86 32.08 -32.91
C LYS A 212 2.73 32.25 -34.16
N ALA A 213 4.03 31.98 -34.04
CA ALA A 213 4.97 32.05 -35.16
C ALA A 213 4.59 31.07 -36.29
N LEU A 214 4.07 29.88 -35.95
CA LEU A 214 3.59 28.91 -36.93
C LEU A 214 2.32 29.37 -37.65
N ALA A 215 1.40 30.05 -36.96
CA ALA A 215 0.19 30.61 -37.57
C ALA A 215 0.55 31.73 -38.56
N GLU A 216 1.41 32.66 -38.15
CA GLU A 216 1.92 33.75 -38.99
C GLU A 216 2.65 33.21 -40.22
N TYR A 217 3.46 32.16 -40.06
CA TYR A 217 4.16 31.53 -41.17
C TYR A 217 3.21 30.84 -42.18
N LYS A 218 2.17 30.15 -41.70
CA LYS A 218 1.16 29.50 -42.55
C LYS A 218 0.32 30.51 -43.35
N GLU A 219 0.08 31.69 -42.81
CA GLU A 219 -0.60 32.78 -43.53
C GLU A 219 0.29 33.38 -44.63
N THR A 220 1.61 33.37 -44.43
CA THR A 220 2.56 34.05 -45.33
C THR A 220 3.11 33.15 -46.45
N ASN A 221 3.29 31.84 -46.21
CA ASN A 221 3.85 30.91 -47.19
C ASN A 221 3.05 29.61 -47.26
N GLN A 222 2.56 29.26 -48.45
CA GLN A 222 1.73 28.09 -48.73
C GLN A 222 2.53 26.77 -48.89
N ASP A 223 3.76 26.70 -48.34
CA ASP A 223 4.65 25.55 -48.50
C ASP A 223 4.41 24.49 -47.42
N SER A 224 3.75 23.41 -47.82
CA SER A 224 3.35 22.26 -47.00
C SER A 224 4.51 21.35 -46.53
N LYS A 225 5.77 21.82 -46.53
CA LYS A 225 6.95 20.99 -46.24
C LYS A 225 7.62 21.23 -44.88
N LEU A 226 7.10 22.13 -44.06
CA LEU A 226 7.59 22.24 -42.68
C LEU A 226 7.14 21.02 -41.88
N MET A 227 8.10 20.29 -41.31
CA MET A 227 7.86 19.28 -40.28
C MET A 227 7.20 19.96 -39.08
N VAL A 228 5.87 19.90 -39.03
CA VAL A 228 5.08 20.33 -37.88
C VAL A 228 5.30 19.27 -36.81
N PHE A 229 5.94 19.64 -35.69
CA PHE A 229 5.93 18.77 -34.53
C PHE A 229 4.48 18.54 -34.11
N ASP A 230 4.12 17.29 -33.89
CA ASP A 230 2.73 16.89 -33.68
C ASP A 230 2.12 17.70 -32.53
N ASN A 231 1.09 18.49 -32.82
CA ASN A 231 0.58 19.56 -31.92
C ASN A 231 -0.02 19.02 -30.61
N ASN A 232 -0.15 17.70 -30.53
CA ASN A 232 -0.72 16.98 -29.41
C ASN A 232 0.31 16.22 -28.56
N ILE A 233 1.62 16.42 -28.72
CA ILE A 233 2.59 15.67 -27.89
C ILE A 233 2.35 15.88 -26.39
N LEU A 234 2.13 17.11 -25.93
CA LEU A 234 1.88 17.38 -24.50
C LEU A 234 0.52 16.84 -24.02
N SER A 235 -0.53 16.94 -24.84
CA SER A 235 -1.85 16.38 -24.52
C SER A 235 -1.85 14.85 -24.58
N ASN A 236 -1.09 14.25 -25.49
CA ASN A 236 -0.88 12.81 -25.61
C ASN A 236 -0.06 12.28 -24.43
N ILE A 237 1.01 12.97 -24.03
CA ILE A 237 1.76 12.64 -22.81
C ILE A 237 0.84 12.73 -21.58
N ARG A 238 0.04 13.80 -21.47
CA ARG A 238 -0.95 13.96 -20.38
C ARG A 238 -2.01 12.85 -20.41
N ASN A 239 -2.43 12.41 -21.59
CA ASN A 239 -3.38 11.31 -21.75
C ASN A 239 -2.75 9.96 -21.40
N ILE A 240 -1.50 9.71 -21.78
CA ILE A 240 -0.78 8.47 -21.45
C ILE A 240 -0.54 8.38 -19.94
N LEU A 241 -0.09 9.47 -19.32
CA LEU A 241 0.10 9.54 -17.86
C LEU A 241 -1.25 9.41 -17.12
N SER A 242 -2.32 10.05 -17.62
CA SER A 242 -3.64 9.94 -16.97
C SER A 242 -4.34 8.59 -17.18
N GLN A 243 -4.08 7.89 -18.28
CA GLN A 243 -4.58 6.52 -18.51
C GLN A 243 -3.95 5.50 -17.55
N ASN A 244 -2.66 5.66 -17.23
CA ASN A 244 -1.98 4.81 -16.24
C ASN A 244 -2.52 5.00 -14.82
N LEU A 245 -3.22 6.11 -14.51
CA LEU A 245 -3.93 6.32 -13.25
C LEU A 245 -5.28 5.57 -13.16
N GLN A 246 -5.87 5.15 -14.29
CA GLN A 246 -7.18 4.48 -14.33
C GLN A 246 -7.08 2.95 -14.53
N SER A 247 -5.98 2.43 -15.06
CA SER A 247 -5.80 1.00 -15.29
C SER A 247 -5.14 0.28 -14.12
N GLU A 248 -5.87 0.12 -13.01
CA GLU A 248 -5.96 -1.17 -12.30
C GLU A 248 -7.40 -1.34 -11.80
N PRO A 249 -8.21 -2.11 -12.55
CA PRO A 249 -8.45 -3.47 -12.09
C PRO A 249 -8.35 -4.44 -13.26
N ILE A 250 -7.36 -5.34 -13.24
CA ILE A 250 -7.38 -6.45 -14.20
C ILE A 250 -8.29 -7.53 -13.62
N ALA A 251 -9.54 -7.43 -14.05
CA ALA A 251 -10.47 -8.52 -14.17
C ALA A 251 -9.85 -9.66 -15.01
N SER A 252 -9.99 -10.88 -14.48
CA SER A 252 -10.16 -12.15 -15.18
C SER A 252 -10.00 -12.14 -16.71
N THR A 253 -8.89 -12.69 -17.20
CA THR A 253 -8.79 -13.17 -18.58
C THR A 253 -9.30 -14.60 -18.67
N SER A 254 -10.61 -14.73 -18.90
CA SER A 254 -11.17 -15.86 -19.64
C SER A 254 -10.79 -15.75 -21.12
N ASN A 255 -10.53 -16.90 -21.73
CA ASN A 255 -10.39 -17.17 -23.18
C ASN A 255 -8.97 -17.12 -23.77
N ALA A 256 -8.26 -18.25 -23.63
CA ALA A 256 -7.50 -18.83 -24.73
C ALA A 256 -7.26 -20.33 -24.47
N LYS A 257 -8.12 -21.21 -24.99
CA LYS A 257 -7.81 -22.56 -25.49
C LYS A 257 -9.08 -23.26 -26.01
N GLU A 258 -9.60 -22.73 -27.11
CA GLU A 258 -10.36 -23.53 -28.06
C GLU A 258 -9.38 -23.93 -29.18
N GLY A 259 -9.25 -25.23 -29.45
CA GLY A 259 -8.43 -25.76 -30.54
C GLY A 259 -7.25 -26.66 -30.16
N ARG A 260 -7.52 -27.84 -29.58
CA ARG A 260 -6.89 -29.14 -29.94
C ARG A 260 -7.22 -30.21 -28.89
N LYS A 261 -8.16 -31.10 -29.24
CA LYS A 261 -8.06 -32.58 -29.19
C LYS A 261 -9.46 -33.20 -29.21
N SER A 262 -10.11 -33.12 -30.36
CA SER A 262 -10.90 -34.21 -30.90
C SER A 262 -9.97 -35.39 -31.19
N ALA A 263 -9.80 -36.28 -30.21
CA ALA A 263 -9.36 -37.67 -30.35
C ALA A 263 -9.00 -38.21 -28.96
N VAL A 264 -9.98 -38.74 -28.22
CA VAL A 264 -9.95 -39.96 -27.37
C VAL A 264 -11.36 -40.06 -26.74
N LEU A 265 -12.36 -40.38 -27.57
CA LEU A 265 -13.64 -40.90 -27.08
C LEU A 265 -14.24 -41.86 -28.13
N ALA A 266 -13.47 -42.88 -28.46
CA ALA A 266 -13.95 -44.02 -29.25
C ALA A 266 -13.03 -45.22 -28.97
N ARG A 267 -13.25 -45.89 -27.82
CA ARG A 267 -12.89 -47.29 -27.54
C ARG A 267 -13.29 -47.64 -26.11
N ARG A 268 -14.60 -47.83 -25.91
CA ARG A 268 -15.17 -48.71 -24.87
C ARG A 268 -16.66 -48.87 -25.16
N LYS A 269 -16.96 -49.76 -26.09
CA LYS A 269 -18.20 -50.53 -26.26
C LYS A 269 -18.06 -51.36 -27.53
N THR A 270 -17.62 -52.61 -27.37
CA THR A 270 -17.96 -53.83 -28.14
C THR A 270 -16.99 -54.93 -27.74
N ALA A 271 -17.54 -56.13 -27.53
CA ALA A 271 -16.99 -57.32 -26.89
C ALA A 271 -17.02 -57.27 -25.36
#